data_AF-V7GTE5-F1
#
_entry.id   AF-V7GTE5-F1
#
_cell.length_a   1.000
_cell.length_b   1.000
_cell.length_c   1.000
_cell.angle_alpha   90.00
_cell.angle_beta   90.00
_cell.angle_gamma   90.00
#
_symmetry.space_group_name_H-M   'P 1'
#
loop_
_entity.id
_entity.type
_entity.pdbx_description
1 polymer ?
#
loop_
_entity_poly.entity_id
_entity_poly.type
_entity_poly.pdbx_seq_one_letter_code
_entity_poly.pdbx_strand_id
1 'polypeptide(L)'
;MDRYADIVGILEGAVSSDDIGAHKNFWRTLTRDEFVAYKVFGSVALIAPSKVGNGFDPVESNLVKALEARQPFGRDVGVAGATFRRMPAGRPVVSQDQIDRVRAWLEAGAPA
;
A
#
# COMPACT_ATOMS: atom_id res chain seq x y z
N MET A 1 -1.41 -12.36 -13.99
CA MET A 1 -0.51 -11.29 -13.53
C MET A 1 -1.37 -10.09 -13.30
N ASP A 2 -1.52 -9.67 -12.05
CA ASP A 2 -2.28 -8.46 -11.72
C ASP A 2 -1.53 -7.23 -12.27
N ARG A 3 -2.28 -6.22 -12.71
CA ARG A 3 -1.76 -4.97 -13.30
C ARG A 3 -1.92 -3.81 -12.32
N TYR A 4 -1.27 -2.68 -12.59
CA TYR A 4 -1.37 -1.49 -11.74
C TYR A 4 -2.83 -1.04 -11.55
N ALA A 5 -3.66 -1.17 -12.60
CA ALA A 5 -5.09 -0.87 -12.51
C ALA A 5 -5.83 -1.73 -11.47
N ASP A 6 -5.44 -3.00 -11.30
CA ASP A 6 -6.05 -3.89 -10.31
C ASP A 6 -5.69 -3.45 -8.89
N ILE A 7 -4.46 -2.99 -8.69
CA ILE A 7 -3.98 -2.44 -7.41
C ILE A 7 -4.72 -1.15 -7.06
N VAL A 8 -4.89 -0.25 -8.03
CA VAL A 8 -5.71 0.95 -7.87
C VAL A 8 -7.15 0.57 -7.49
N GLY A 9 -7.73 -0.44 -8.13
CA GLY A 9 -9.06 -0.94 -7.80
C GLY A 9 -9.20 -1.42 -6.35
N ILE A 10 -8.19 -2.11 -5.81
CA ILE A 10 -8.15 -2.53 -4.40
C ILE A 10 -8.13 -1.31 -3.47
N LEU A 11 -7.30 -0.30 -3.78
CA LEU A 11 -7.18 0.91 -2.96
C LEU A 11 -8.45 1.77 -3.00
N GLU A 12 -9.07 1.92 -4.17
CA GLU A 12 -10.36 2.58 -4.32
C GLU A 12 -11.46 1.86 -3.54
N GLY A 13 -11.54 0.53 -3.66
CA GLY A 13 -12.50 -0.27 -2.90
C GLY A 13 -12.30 -0.15 -1.39
N ALA A 14 -11.05 -0.13 -0.92
CA ALA A 14 -10.71 0.01 0.50
C ALA A 14 -11.23 1.33 1.10
N VAL A 15 -11.25 2.40 0.30
CA VAL A 15 -11.79 3.71 0.74
C VAL A 15 -13.22 3.95 0.30
N SER A 16 -13.91 2.93 -0.24
CA SER A 16 -15.27 3.06 -0.79
C SER A 16 -15.40 4.18 -1.82
N SER A 17 -14.32 4.43 -2.58
CA SER A 17 -14.16 5.56 -3.51
C SER A 17 -14.24 6.96 -2.88
N ASP A 18 -14.26 7.08 -1.56
CA ASP A 18 -14.26 8.37 -0.88
C ASP A 18 -12.88 9.05 -0.91
N ASP A 19 -12.90 10.36 -0.75
CA ASP A 19 -11.69 11.15 -0.53
C ASP A 19 -11.15 10.96 0.89
N ILE A 20 -9.86 10.66 1.01
CA ILE A 20 -9.18 10.51 2.30
C ILE A 20 -8.33 11.72 2.65
N GLY A 21 -8.21 12.03 3.95
CA GLY A 21 -7.61 13.27 4.42
C GLY A 21 -6.07 13.28 4.49
N ALA A 22 -5.47 12.25 5.10
CA ALA A 22 -4.09 12.30 5.59
C ALA A 22 -3.04 12.55 4.49
N HIS A 23 -3.11 11.79 3.39
CA HIS A 23 -2.19 11.89 2.26
C HIS A 23 -2.93 11.97 0.91
N LYS A 24 -4.25 12.20 0.94
CA LYS A 24 -5.15 12.14 -0.22
C LYS A 24 -5.09 10.78 -0.95
N ASN A 25 -5.91 10.63 -1.98
CA ASN A 25 -5.95 9.46 -2.84
C ASN A 25 -4.88 9.58 -3.94
N PHE A 26 -3.61 9.68 -3.54
CA PHE A 26 -2.51 9.98 -4.47
C PHE A 26 -2.48 9.04 -5.68
N TRP A 27 -2.83 7.77 -5.49
CA TRP A 27 -2.84 6.75 -6.54
C TRP A 27 -3.78 7.06 -7.72
N ARG A 28 -4.75 7.96 -7.56
CA ARG A 28 -5.65 8.38 -8.64
C ARG A 28 -4.96 9.17 -9.75
N THR A 29 -3.83 9.82 -9.44
CA THR A 29 -3.15 10.74 -10.37
C THR A 29 -1.78 10.23 -10.81
N LEU A 30 -1.31 9.11 -10.26
CA LEU A 30 0.01 8.59 -10.56
C LEU A 30 -0.07 7.50 -11.62
N THR A 31 0.88 7.53 -12.56
CA THR A 31 1.26 6.35 -13.34
C THR A 31 1.84 5.26 -12.44
N ARG A 32 1.99 4.04 -12.97
CA ARG A 32 2.62 2.93 -12.23
C ARG A 32 3.99 3.33 -11.71
N ASP A 33 4.82 3.94 -12.55
CA ASP A 33 6.21 4.27 -12.21
C ASP A 33 6.28 5.36 -11.13
N GLU A 34 5.41 6.36 -11.23
CA GLU A 34 5.29 7.39 -10.20
C GLU A 34 4.76 6.81 -8.89
N PHE A 35 3.84 5.84 -8.95
CA PHE A 35 3.31 5.16 -7.76
C PHE A 35 4.38 4.37 -7.02
N VAL A 36 5.17 3.55 -7.74
CA VAL A 36 6.24 2.76 -7.09
C VAL A 36 7.37 3.66 -6.56
N ALA A 37 7.63 4.80 -7.21
CA ALA A 37 8.60 5.79 -6.76
C ALA A 37 8.04 6.76 -5.69
N TYR A 38 6.74 6.68 -5.39
CA TYR A 38 6.06 7.68 -4.56
C TYR A 38 6.62 7.71 -3.14
N LYS A 39 6.76 8.93 -2.61
CA LYS A 39 7.09 9.17 -1.21
C LYS A 39 5.92 9.82 -0.51
N VAL A 40 5.30 9.08 0.41
CA VAL A 40 4.26 9.60 1.30
C VAL A 40 4.86 10.71 2.14
N PHE A 41 4.17 11.85 2.22
CA PHE A 41 4.65 13.07 2.88
C PHE A 41 6.02 13.57 2.35
N GLY A 42 6.41 13.19 1.13
CA GLY A 42 7.65 13.64 0.48
C GLY A 42 8.92 12.92 0.92
N SER A 43 8.90 12.10 1.97
CA SER A 43 10.11 11.46 2.53
C SER A 43 10.00 9.95 2.73
N VAL A 44 8.80 9.39 2.88
CA VAL A 44 8.61 7.98 3.22
C VAL A 44 8.28 7.18 1.97
N ALA A 45 9.21 6.34 1.51
CA ALA A 45 8.99 5.49 0.34
C ALA A 45 7.75 4.60 0.52
N LEU A 46 6.85 4.60 -0.47
CA LEU A 46 5.66 3.75 -0.46
C LEU A 46 6.03 2.27 -0.65
N ILE A 47 6.89 2.01 -1.63
CA ILE A 47 7.36 0.68 -2.03
C ILE A 47 8.83 0.54 -1.68
N ALA A 48 9.20 -0.59 -1.09
CA ALA A 48 10.59 -0.91 -0.75
C ALA A 48 11.24 -1.67 -1.92
N PRO A 49 12.49 -1.34 -2.29
CA PRO A 49 13.25 -2.14 -3.26
C PRO A 49 13.64 -3.48 -2.65
N SER A 50 13.71 -4.52 -3.49
CA SER A 50 14.24 -5.83 -3.07
C SER A 50 15.73 -5.75 -2.72
N LYS A 51 16.12 -6.47 -1.67
CA LYS A 51 17.54 -6.62 -1.27
C LYS A 51 18.27 -7.75 -2.00
N VAL A 52 17.54 -8.63 -2.68
CA VAL A 52 18.07 -9.88 -3.29
C VAL A 52 17.98 -9.89 -4.81
N GLY A 53 17.61 -8.79 -5.46
CA GLY A 53 17.59 -8.68 -6.92
C GLY A 53 16.91 -7.42 -7.44
N ASN A 54 16.67 -7.38 -8.74
CA ASN A 54 15.89 -6.32 -9.39
C ASN A 54 14.40 -6.59 -9.18
N GLY A 55 13.77 -5.87 -8.23
CA GLY A 55 12.36 -6.02 -7.91
C GLY A 55 11.97 -5.23 -6.66
N PHE A 56 10.79 -5.51 -6.12
CA PHE A 56 10.28 -4.88 -4.90
C PHE A 56 10.16 -5.89 -3.76
N ASP A 57 10.20 -5.40 -2.53
CA ASP A 57 10.02 -6.19 -1.32
C ASP A 57 8.61 -5.92 -0.75
N PRO A 58 7.65 -6.86 -0.91
CA PRO A 58 6.30 -6.67 -0.36
C PRO A 58 6.30 -6.64 1.17
N VAL A 59 7.18 -7.39 1.82
CA VAL A 59 7.26 -7.44 3.28
C VAL A 59 7.70 -6.10 3.82
N GLU A 60 8.68 -5.46 3.19
CA GLU A 60 9.20 -4.18 3.66
C GLU A 60 8.46 -2.95 3.12
N SER A 61 7.62 -3.11 2.08
CA SER A 61 6.82 -2.02 1.49
C SER A 61 5.77 -1.46 2.46
N ASN A 62 5.74 -0.13 2.59
CA ASN A 62 4.80 0.57 3.46
C ASN A 62 3.35 0.42 3.01
N LEU A 63 3.12 0.27 1.69
CA LEU A 63 1.80 -0.06 1.15
C LEU A 63 1.22 -1.32 1.84
N VAL A 64 1.96 -2.42 1.81
CA VAL A 64 1.53 -3.70 2.37
C VAL A 64 1.41 -3.62 3.90
N LYS A 65 2.42 -3.04 4.57
CA LYS A 65 2.39 -2.83 6.03
C LYS A 65 1.14 -2.07 6.49
N ALA A 66 0.76 -1.02 5.75
CA ALA A 66 -0.41 -0.22 6.07
C ALA A 66 -1.72 -1.01 5.94
N LEU A 67 -1.84 -1.84 4.89
CA LEU A 67 -3.02 -2.69 4.66
C LEU A 67 -3.15 -3.81 5.71
N GLU A 68 -2.03 -4.42 6.10
CA GLU A 68 -1.97 -5.49 7.10
C GLU A 68 -2.09 -4.99 8.55
N ALA A 69 -2.12 -3.66 8.77
CA ALA A 69 -1.96 -3.05 10.09
C ALA A 69 -0.68 -3.50 10.81
N ARG A 70 0.43 -3.68 10.07
CA ARG A 70 1.72 -4.10 10.61
C ARG A 70 2.59 -2.89 10.95
N GLN A 71 3.41 -3.02 12.01
CA GLN A 71 4.30 -1.95 12.47
C GLN A 71 5.09 -1.32 11.30
N PRO A 72 5.11 0.03 11.17
CA PRO A 72 4.67 1.04 12.14
C PRO A 72 3.19 1.46 12.07
N PHE A 73 2.35 0.74 11.32
CA PHE A 73 0.91 0.98 11.18
C PHE A 73 0.09 0.13 12.15
N GLY A 74 -1.20 0.47 12.30
CA GLY A 74 -2.14 -0.25 13.18
C GLY A 74 -2.39 0.40 14.54
N ARG A 75 -2.02 1.66 14.74
CA ARG A 75 -2.28 2.41 15.99
C ARG A 75 -3.76 2.43 16.38
N ASP A 76 -4.63 2.56 15.39
CA ASP A 76 -6.10 2.60 15.57
C ASP A 76 -6.71 1.23 15.90
N VAL A 77 -5.97 0.15 15.75
CA VAL A 77 -6.39 -1.22 16.11
C VAL A 77 -5.51 -1.85 17.20
N GLY A 78 -4.67 -1.04 17.86
CA GLY A 78 -3.91 -1.45 19.04
C GLY A 78 -2.61 -2.21 18.78
N VAL A 79 -2.03 -2.13 17.58
CA VAL A 79 -0.72 -2.76 17.31
C VAL A 79 0.37 -2.09 18.15
N ALA A 80 1.06 -2.90 18.95
CA ALA A 80 2.10 -2.43 19.87
C ALA A 80 3.23 -1.71 19.12
N GLY A 81 3.58 -0.51 19.58
CA GLY A 81 4.62 0.30 18.97
C GLY A 81 4.26 0.91 17.60
N ALA A 82 3.00 0.80 17.15
CA ALA A 82 2.54 1.48 15.95
C ALA A 82 2.26 2.97 16.22
N THR A 83 2.75 3.83 15.33
CA THR A 83 2.57 5.28 15.40
C THR A 83 1.58 5.79 14.36
N PHE A 84 1.40 5.04 13.27
CA PHE A 84 0.48 5.35 12.18
C PHE A 84 -0.79 4.50 12.27
N ARG A 85 -1.91 5.03 11.79
CA ARG A 85 -3.14 4.24 11.61
C ARG A 85 -2.96 3.26 10.45
N ARG A 86 -3.65 2.12 10.49
CA ARG A 86 -3.74 1.24 9.32
C ARG A 86 -4.45 1.95 8.16
N MET A 87 -4.31 1.41 6.96
CA MET A 87 -5.09 1.80 5.79
C MET A 87 -6.03 0.63 5.43
N PRO A 88 -7.33 0.87 5.23
CA PRO A 88 -8.05 2.12 5.46
C PRO A 88 -8.38 2.32 6.95
N ALA A 89 -8.23 3.54 7.47
CA ALA A 89 -8.60 3.86 8.85
C ALA A 89 -10.11 4.05 9.00
N GLY A 90 -10.71 3.46 10.03
CA GLY A 90 -12.15 3.59 10.31
C GLY A 90 -13.08 2.89 9.31
N ARG A 91 -12.53 2.05 8.43
CA ARG A 91 -13.27 1.26 7.41
C ARG A 91 -12.97 -0.24 7.57
N PRO A 92 -13.72 -1.13 6.91
CA PRO A 92 -13.38 -2.56 6.88
C PRO A 92 -11.93 -2.80 6.48
N VAL A 93 -11.32 -3.84 7.02
CA VAL A 93 -9.98 -4.27 6.59
C VAL A 93 -10.03 -4.72 5.13
N VAL A 94 -8.93 -4.51 4.41
CA VAL A 94 -8.76 -5.13 3.09
C VAL A 94 -8.61 -6.64 3.30
N SER A 95 -9.26 -7.45 2.46
CA SER A 95 -9.20 -8.90 2.59
C SER A 95 -7.79 -9.45 2.34
N GLN A 96 -7.45 -10.58 2.97
CA GLN A 96 -6.13 -11.18 2.79
C GLN A 96 -5.85 -11.50 1.31
N ASP A 97 -6.82 -12.03 0.58
CA ASP A 97 -6.68 -12.31 -0.86
C ASP A 97 -6.31 -11.06 -1.68
N GLN A 98 -6.87 -9.90 -1.33
CA GLN A 98 -6.52 -8.63 -2.00
C GLN A 98 -5.11 -8.18 -1.61
N ILE A 99 -4.72 -8.31 -0.35
CA ILE A 99 -3.35 -8.01 0.10
C ILE A 99 -2.36 -8.93 -0.61
N ASP A 100 -2.68 -10.22 -0.76
CA ASP A 100 -1.85 -11.20 -1.44
C ASP A 100 -1.66 -10.87 -2.93
N ARG A 101 -2.68 -10.31 -3.59
CA ARG A 101 -2.55 -9.78 -4.96
C ARG A 101 -1.60 -8.59 -5.03
N VAL A 102 -1.68 -7.65 -4.07
CA VAL A 102 -0.72 -6.53 -3.98
C VAL A 102 0.70 -7.07 -3.79
N ARG A 103 0.87 -8.10 -2.95
CA ARG A 103 2.17 -8.73 -2.70
C ARG A 103 2.72 -9.40 -3.96
N ALA A 104 1.92 -10.23 -4.61
CA ALA A 104 2.29 -10.91 -5.84
C ALA A 104 2.63 -9.92 -6.97
N TRP A 105 1.90 -8.80 -7.06
CA TRP A 105 2.21 -7.73 -8.01
C TRP A 105 3.59 -7.11 -7.75
N LEU A 106 3.94 -6.83 -6.50
CA LEU A 106 5.26 -6.31 -6.13
C LEU A 106 6.39 -7.32 -6.39
N GLU A 107 6.18 -8.60 -6.05
CA GLU A 107 7.12 -9.70 -6.32
C GLU A 107 7.38 -9.85 -7.83
N ALA A 108 6.36 -9.63 -8.65
CA ALA A 108 6.46 -9.65 -10.11
C ALA A 108 7.14 -8.40 -10.71
N GLY A 109 7.67 -7.48 -9.90
CA GLY A 109 8.30 -6.25 -10.36
C GLY A 109 7.30 -5.14 -10.70
N ALA A 110 6.10 -5.20 -10.11
CA ALA A 110 5.03 -4.23 -10.24
C ALA A 110 4.63 -3.94 -11.71
N PRO A 111 4.24 -4.93 -12.53
CA PRO A 111 3.86 -4.69 -13.93
C PRO A 111 2.73 -3.64 -14.06
N ALA A 112 2.77 -2.85 -15.13
CA ALA A 112 1.75 -1.83 -15.42
C ALA A 112 0.38 -2.44 -15.73
#